data_AF-A0A945CY75-F1
#
_entry.id   AF-A0A945CY75-F1
#
_cell.length_a   1.000
_cell.length_b   1.000
_cell.length_c   1.000
_cell.angle_alpha   90.00
_cell.angle_beta   90.00
_cell.angle_gamma   90.00
#
_symmetry.space_group_name_H-M   'P 1'
#
loop_
_entity.id
_entity.type
_entity.pdbx_description
1 polymer ?
#
loop_
_entity_poly.entity_id
_entity_poly.type
_entity_poly.pdbx_seq_one_letter_code
_entity_poly.pdbx_strand_id
1 'polypeptide(L)'
;MGDAQEELTNCTFTDNSAHFGGGMFNTVSHPTLDGCTFTSNTADYGGGMFNDNSNPSLTDTVVCGNTPDQIYGGWTDNGGNIVADECPIDCPDLDGDGEVKVADLLLLIGAWGPALVAWQTLMVMAK
;
A
#
# COMPACT_ATOMS: atom_id res chain seq x y z
N MET A 1 -26.69 13.67 -21.27
CA MET A 1 -25.45 13.04 -21.77
C MET A 1 -24.74 12.61 -20.51
N GLY A 2 -24.70 11.30 -20.25
CA GLY A 2 -24.05 10.79 -19.04
C GLY A 2 -22.55 10.92 -19.24
N ASP A 3 -21.87 11.57 -18.30
CA ASP A 3 -20.42 11.57 -18.23
C ASP A 3 -20.00 10.12 -18.04
N ALA A 4 -19.51 9.48 -19.11
CA ALA A 4 -18.89 8.17 -18.98
C ALA A 4 -17.60 8.40 -18.19
N GLN A 5 -17.66 8.16 -16.88
CA GLN A 5 -16.49 8.20 -16.03
C GLN A 5 -15.65 6.97 -16.35
N GLU A 6 -14.37 7.19 -16.60
CA GLU A 6 -13.40 6.11 -16.78
C GLU A 6 -13.17 5.48 -15.41
N GLU A 7 -13.77 4.32 -15.19
CA GLU A 7 -13.69 3.59 -13.94
C GLU A 7 -12.78 2.36 -14.10
N LEU A 8 -11.84 2.20 -13.18
CA LEU A 8 -10.97 1.04 -13.06
C LEU A 8 -11.21 0.40 -11.72
N THR A 9 -11.66 -0.85 -11.74
CA THR A 9 -12.00 -1.59 -10.53
C THR A 9 -11.13 -2.84 -10.43
N ASN A 10 -10.50 -3.08 -9.29
CA ASN A 10 -9.71 -4.28 -9.01
C ASN A 10 -8.62 -4.58 -10.06
N CYS A 11 -7.98 -3.54 -10.59
CA CYS A 11 -6.93 -3.68 -11.59
C CYS A 11 -5.54 -3.73 -10.93
N THR A 12 -4.62 -4.49 -11.53
CA THR A 12 -3.24 -4.59 -11.04
C THR A 12 -2.26 -4.16 -12.14
N PHE A 13 -1.39 -3.20 -11.80
CA PHE A 13 -0.31 -2.68 -12.62
C PHE A 13 1.00 -2.98 -11.90
N THR A 14 1.77 -3.94 -12.41
CA THR A 14 3.03 -4.37 -11.78
C THR A 14 4.18 -4.46 -12.77
N ASP A 15 5.38 -4.07 -12.31
CA ASP A 15 6.64 -4.15 -13.07
C ASP A 15 6.59 -3.49 -14.47
N ASN A 16 5.78 -2.44 -14.63
CA ASN A 16 5.71 -1.71 -15.89
C ASN A 16 6.77 -0.61 -15.96
N SER A 17 7.21 -0.28 -17.18
CA SER A 17 8.17 0.80 -17.41
C SER A 17 7.72 1.72 -18.55
N ALA A 18 7.73 3.03 -18.29
CA ALA A 18 7.34 4.05 -19.26
C ALA A 18 8.15 5.35 -19.07
N HIS A 19 7.94 6.36 -19.93
CA HIS A 19 8.55 7.68 -19.72
C HIS A 19 7.76 8.50 -18.68
N PHE A 20 6.42 8.43 -18.74
CA PHE A 20 5.51 9.05 -17.78
C PHE A 20 4.53 7.99 -17.28
N GLY A 21 4.29 7.92 -15.97
CA GLY A 21 3.24 7.07 -15.44
C GLY A 21 3.52 5.59 -15.66
N GLY A 22 4.50 5.03 -14.96
CA GLY A 22 4.96 3.66 -15.18
C GLY A 22 3.81 2.65 -15.15
N GLY A 23 2.89 2.79 -14.20
CA GLY A 23 1.62 2.04 -14.19
C GLY A 23 0.47 2.72 -14.94
N MET A 24 0.33 4.04 -14.82
CA MET A 24 -0.76 4.80 -15.46
C MET A 24 -0.38 6.24 -15.78
N PHE A 25 -0.73 6.69 -16.99
CA PHE A 25 -0.62 8.08 -17.41
C PHE A 25 -2.01 8.67 -17.70
N ASN A 26 -2.39 9.70 -16.94
CA ASN A 26 -3.64 10.44 -17.08
C ASN A 26 -3.36 11.84 -17.65
N THR A 27 -4.10 12.21 -18.70
CA THR A 27 -3.98 13.50 -19.35
C THR A 27 -5.36 14.06 -19.68
N VAL A 28 -5.68 15.23 -19.11
CA VAL A 28 -7.00 15.88 -19.27
C VAL A 28 -8.15 14.89 -18.98
N SER A 29 -7.96 14.03 -17.97
CA SER A 29 -8.91 12.99 -17.56
C SER A 29 -9.11 12.97 -16.03
N HIS A 30 -10.22 12.40 -15.58
CA HIS A 30 -10.58 12.31 -14.16
C HIS A 30 -11.09 10.91 -13.83
N PRO A 31 -10.26 9.85 -13.99
CA PRO A 31 -10.73 8.49 -13.78
C PRO A 31 -10.97 8.22 -12.30
N THR A 32 -11.86 7.27 -12.03
CA THR A 32 -12.09 6.73 -10.68
C THR A 32 -11.45 5.37 -10.58
N LEU A 33 -10.63 5.17 -9.56
CA LEU A 33 -9.96 3.91 -9.27
C LEU A 33 -10.49 3.35 -7.96
N ASP A 34 -10.93 2.10 -7.99
CA ASP A 34 -11.49 1.39 -6.85
C ASP A 34 -10.80 0.04 -6.69
N GLY A 35 -10.17 -0.21 -5.54
CA GLY A 35 -9.50 -1.49 -5.28
C GLY A 35 -8.29 -1.79 -6.18
N CYS A 36 -7.64 -0.77 -6.76
CA CYS A 36 -6.53 -0.99 -7.69
C CYS A 36 -5.19 -1.19 -6.98
N THR A 37 -4.20 -1.73 -7.68
CA THR A 37 -2.85 -1.97 -7.15
C THR A 37 -1.78 -1.58 -8.18
N PHE A 38 -0.84 -0.72 -7.78
CA PHE A 38 0.29 -0.25 -8.56
C PHE A 38 1.58 -0.56 -7.80
N THR A 39 2.36 -1.52 -8.30
CA THR A 39 3.56 -2.04 -7.61
C THR A 39 4.77 -2.10 -8.52
N SER A 40 5.94 -1.73 -8.03
CA SER A 40 7.22 -1.91 -8.75
C SER A 40 7.28 -1.28 -10.14
N ASN A 41 6.43 -0.29 -10.44
CA ASN A 41 6.43 0.38 -11.73
C ASN A 41 7.50 1.48 -11.76
N THR A 42 8.10 1.69 -12.93
CA THR A 42 9.22 2.62 -13.11
C THR A 42 8.95 3.62 -14.24
N ALA A 43 9.17 4.91 -14.00
CA ALA A 43 9.13 5.93 -15.04
C ALA A 43 10.17 7.02 -14.83
N ASP A 44 10.24 8.02 -15.72
CA ASP A 44 11.04 9.23 -15.44
C ASP A 44 10.27 10.18 -14.52
N TYR A 45 8.94 10.15 -14.57
CA TYR A 45 8.03 10.88 -13.67
C TYR A 45 6.81 10.03 -13.32
N GLY A 46 6.48 9.93 -12.04
CA GLY A 46 5.33 9.17 -11.56
C GLY A 46 5.46 7.69 -11.88
N GLY A 47 6.30 6.97 -11.13
CA GLY A 47 6.49 5.54 -11.29
C GLY A 47 5.18 4.77 -11.23
N GLY A 48 4.33 5.03 -10.24
CA GLY A 48 3.01 4.40 -10.16
C GLY A 48 2.03 5.08 -11.12
N MET A 49 1.86 6.39 -10.97
CA MET A 49 0.92 7.18 -11.77
C MET A 49 1.45 8.58 -12.07
N PHE A 50 1.16 9.09 -13.27
CA PHE A 50 1.42 10.47 -13.66
C PHE A 50 0.12 11.16 -14.10
N ASN A 51 -0.20 12.30 -13.49
CA ASN A 51 -1.44 13.04 -13.69
C ASN A 51 -1.13 14.44 -14.23
N ASP A 52 -1.33 14.65 -15.53
CA ASP A 52 -1.21 15.97 -16.17
C ASP A 52 -2.58 16.58 -16.44
N ASN A 53 -2.80 17.77 -15.88
CA ASN A 53 -4.10 18.45 -15.89
C ASN A 53 -5.29 17.51 -15.58
N SER A 54 -5.04 16.58 -14.66
CA SER A 54 -5.90 15.45 -14.33
C SER A 54 -6.00 15.36 -12.82
N ASN A 55 -7.12 14.83 -12.34
CA ASN A 55 -7.33 14.60 -10.91
C ASN A 55 -8.10 13.29 -10.73
N PRO A 56 -7.41 12.14 -10.78
CA PRO A 56 -8.05 10.85 -10.53
C PRO A 56 -8.51 10.76 -9.08
N SER A 57 -9.61 10.06 -8.87
CA SER A 57 -10.14 9.75 -7.54
C SER A 57 -9.80 8.32 -7.18
N LEU A 58 -9.13 8.09 -6.06
CA LEU A 58 -8.72 6.77 -5.60
C LEU A 58 -9.52 6.37 -4.37
N THR A 59 -9.99 5.12 -4.36
CA THR A 59 -10.61 4.44 -3.22
C THR A 59 -9.97 3.06 -3.08
N ASP A 60 -9.67 2.64 -1.84
CA ASP A 60 -9.17 1.31 -1.51
C ASP A 60 -7.99 0.84 -2.39
N THR A 61 -7.17 1.78 -2.87
CA THR A 61 -6.12 1.55 -3.87
C THR A 61 -4.73 1.58 -3.26
N VAL A 62 -3.89 0.64 -3.66
CA VAL A 62 -2.48 0.54 -3.24
C VAL A 62 -1.57 1.07 -4.34
N VAL A 63 -0.73 2.06 -4.04
CA VAL A 63 0.32 2.58 -4.92
C VAL A 63 1.65 2.57 -4.16
N CYS A 64 2.47 1.55 -4.39
CA CYS A 64 3.67 1.36 -3.61
C CYS A 64 4.86 0.77 -4.37
N GLY A 65 6.08 0.99 -3.86
CA GLY A 65 7.28 0.38 -4.48
C GLY A 65 7.61 0.92 -5.88
N ASN A 66 6.98 2.01 -6.32
CA ASN A 66 7.20 2.57 -7.65
C ASN A 66 8.32 3.62 -7.64
N THR A 67 9.02 3.80 -8.75
CA THR A 67 10.18 4.71 -8.87
C THR A 67 10.02 5.69 -10.05
N PRO A 68 10.36 6.98 -9.93
CA PRO A 68 10.88 7.66 -8.74
C PRO A 68 9.82 7.98 -7.69
N ASP A 69 8.58 8.24 -8.11
CA ASP A 69 7.48 8.67 -7.23
C ASP A 69 6.30 7.71 -7.35
N GLN A 70 5.52 7.53 -6.28
CA GLN A 70 4.29 6.75 -6.34
C GLN A 70 3.26 7.41 -7.27
N ILE A 71 3.00 8.70 -7.07
CA ILE A 71 2.06 9.50 -7.85
C ILE A 71 2.69 10.85 -8.11
N TYR A 72 2.75 11.25 -9.39
CA TYR A 72 3.14 12.59 -9.80
C TYR A 72 1.90 13.37 -10.25
N GLY A 73 1.70 14.58 -9.71
CA GLY A 73 0.52 15.41 -9.97
C GLY A 73 -0.58 15.28 -8.92
N GLY A 74 -1.74 15.90 -9.18
CA GLY A 74 -2.87 15.90 -8.24
C GLY A 74 -3.67 14.61 -8.28
N TRP A 75 -4.29 14.26 -7.16
CA TRP A 75 -5.27 13.17 -7.04
C TRP A 75 -6.22 13.46 -5.87
N THR A 76 -7.36 12.79 -5.82
CA THR A 76 -8.34 12.87 -4.74
C THR A 76 -8.36 11.56 -3.95
N ASP A 77 -8.21 11.67 -2.64
CA ASP A 77 -8.32 10.55 -1.70
C ASP A 77 -9.78 10.41 -1.24
N ASN A 78 -10.44 9.32 -1.65
CA ASN A 78 -11.78 8.96 -1.17
C ASN A 78 -11.76 7.98 0.02
N GLY A 79 -10.58 7.59 0.52
CA GLY A 79 -10.38 6.69 1.65
C GLY A 79 -9.84 5.31 1.27
N GLY A 80 -9.20 4.65 2.25
CA GLY A 80 -8.71 3.26 2.13
C GLY A 80 -7.44 3.08 1.28
N ASN A 81 -6.86 4.18 0.80
CA ASN A 81 -5.68 4.14 -0.06
C ASN A 81 -4.37 3.94 0.73
N ILE A 82 -3.42 3.22 0.14
CA ILE A 82 -2.05 3.10 0.62
C ILE A 82 -1.13 3.69 -0.44
N VAL A 83 -0.42 4.77 -0.12
CA VAL A 83 0.58 5.39 -1.00
C VAL A 83 1.91 5.45 -0.26
N ALA A 84 2.87 4.58 -0.63
CA ALA A 84 4.10 4.38 0.13
C ALA A 84 5.30 4.04 -0.75
N ASP A 85 6.51 4.43 -0.37
CA ASP A 85 7.72 4.12 -1.15
C ASP A 85 8.05 2.63 -1.21
N GLU A 86 7.62 1.88 -0.20
CA GLU A 86 7.71 0.43 -0.16
C GLU A 86 6.30 -0.14 0.00
N CYS A 87 6.04 -1.29 -0.64
CA CYS A 87 4.77 -1.97 -0.47
C CYS A 87 4.64 -2.54 0.93
N PRO A 88 3.42 -2.55 1.51
CA PRO A 88 3.15 -3.33 2.70
C PRO A 88 3.66 -4.75 2.45
N ILE A 89 4.73 -5.11 3.15
CA ILE A 89 5.16 -6.49 3.21
C ILE A 89 4.02 -7.21 3.91
N ASP A 90 3.71 -8.44 3.50
CA ASP A 90 2.80 -9.38 4.17
C ASP A 90 3.35 -9.77 5.57
N CYS A 91 3.70 -8.78 6.38
CA CYS A 91 3.91 -8.85 7.81
C CYS A 91 2.52 -8.66 8.41
N PRO A 92 2.01 -9.59 9.22
CA PRO A 92 0.73 -9.38 9.85
C PRO A 92 0.87 -8.18 10.78
N ASP A 93 0.25 -7.08 10.40
CA ASP A 93 -0.28 -6.09 11.34
C ASP A 93 -1.25 -6.88 12.25
N LEU A 94 -0.76 -7.21 13.45
CA LEU A 94 -1.41 -8.16 14.34
C LEU A 94 -2.50 -7.49 15.17
N ASP A 95 -2.44 -6.17 15.38
CA ASP A 95 -3.50 -5.41 16.07
C ASP A 95 -4.46 -4.67 15.12
N GLY A 96 -4.14 -4.59 13.83
CA GLY A 96 -4.98 -3.96 12.82
C GLY A 96 -4.95 -2.44 12.87
N ASP A 97 -3.87 -1.83 13.39
CA ASP A 97 -3.73 -0.38 13.51
C ASP A 97 -3.15 0.31 12.26
N GLY A 98 -2.81 -0.47 11.24
CA GLY A 98 -2.32 -0.02 9.95
C GLY A 98 -0.80 0.19 9.89
N GLU A 99 -0.06 -0.12 10.96
CA GLU A 99 1.37 0.12 11.02
C GLU A 99 2.15 -1.02 11.70
N VAL A 100 3.23 -1.48 11.06
CA VAL A 100 4.07 -2.55 11.63
C VAL A 100 5.06 -1.99 12.65
N LYS A 101 4.74 -2.04 13.95
CA LYS A 101 5.53 -1.49 15.06
C LYS A 101 5.87 -2.55 16.12
N VAL A 102 6.50 -2.10 17.21
CA VAL A 102 6.76 -2.95 18.39
C VAL A 102 5.46 -3.50 19.00
N ALA A 103 4.32 -2.86 18.76
CA ALA A 103 3.01 -3.33 19.22
C ALA A 103 2.65 -4.70 18.59
N ASP A 104 2.86 -4.87 17.29
CA ASP A 104 2.69 -6.14 16.59
C ASP A 104 3.63 -7.22 17.12
N LEU A 105 4.88 -6.86 17.38
CA LEU A 105 5.86 -7.78 17.96
C LEU A 105 5.41 -8.26 19.35
N LEU A 106 4.81 -7.37 20.16
CA LEU A 106 4.29 -7.71 21.47
C LEU A 106 3.07 -8.63 21.39
N LEU A 107 2.21 -8.48 20.37
CA LEU A 107 1.13 -9.42 20.10
C LEU A 107 1.65 -10.78 19.64
N LEU A 108 2.65 -10.80 18.76
CA LEU A 108 3.27 -12.04 18.32
C LEU A 108 3.84 -12.79 19.52
N ILE A 109 4.63 -12.12 20.38
CA ILE A 109 5.25 -12.72 21.59
C ILE A 109 4.18 -13.12 22.62
N GLY A 110 3.13 -12.32 22.79
CA GLY A 110 2.03 -12.60 23.71
C GLY A 110 1.22 -13.86 23.34
N ALA A 111 1.10 -14.15 22.05
CA ALA A 111 0.40 -15.34 21.54
C ALA A 111 1.13 -16.67 21.85
N TRP A 112 2.42 -16.65 22.21
CA TRP A 112 3.16 -17.86 22.62
C TRP A 112 2.84 -18.35 24.03
N GLY A 113 1.96 -17.65 24.77
CA GLY A 113 1.47 -18.08 26.09
C GLY A 113 2.56 -18.20 27.16
N PRO A 114 2.20 -18.57 28.42
CA PRO A 114 3.11 -18.58 29.56
C PRO A 114 4.16 -19.70 29.53
N ALA A 115 4.47 -20.28 28.37
CA ALA A 115 5.50 -21.31 28.22
C ALA A 115 6.87 -20.84 28.74
N LEU A 116 7.15 -19.53 28.75
CA LEU A 116 8.36 -18.95 29.33
C LEU A 116 8.35 -18.84 30.87
N VAL A 117 7.18 -18.80 31.51
CA VAL A 117 7.07 -18.74 32.99
C VAL A 117 7.35 -20.11 33.62
N ALA A 118 7.10 -21.20 32.89
CA ALA A 118 7.40 -22.57 33.33
C ALA A 118 8.91 -22.82 33.49
N TRP A 119 9.75 -22.30 32.59
CA TRP A 119 11.22 -22.47 32.68
C TRP A 119 11.84 -21.59 33.77
N GLN A 120 11.28 -20.40 34.02
CA GLN A 120 11.72 -19.55 35.15
C GLN A 120 11.37 -20.16 36.50
N THR A 121 10.21 -20.80 36.63
CA THR A 121 9.80 -21.47 37.89
C THR A 121 10.59 -22.76 38.12
N LEU A 122 10.91 -23.51 37.05
CA LEU A 122 11.71 -24.74 37.10
C LEU A 122 13.18 -24.46 37.47
N MET A 123 13.74 -23.31 37.07
CA MET A 123 15.10 -22.91 37.48
C MET A 123 15.21 -22.44 38.94
N VAL A 124 14.10 -22.04 39.57
CA VAL A 124 14.06 -21.67 41.00
C VAL A 124 13.94 -22.90 41.91
N MET A 125 13.47 -24.04 41.40
CA MET A 125 13.37 -25.30 42.17
C MET A 125 14.60 -26.22 42.04
N ALA A 126 15.61 -25.83 41.25
CA ALA A 126 16.83 -26.62 41.00
C ALA A 126 18.06 -26.11 41.78
N LYS A 127 17.87 -25.57 42.99
CA LYS A 127 18.97 -25.20 43.89
C LYS A 127 18.67 -25.55 45.34
#